data_AF-A0AAD7P647-F1
#
_entry.id   AF-A0AAD7P647-F1
#
_cell.length_a   1.000
_cell.length_b   1.000
_cell.length_c   1.000
_cell.angle_alpha   90.00
_cell.angle_beta   90.00
_cell.angle_gamma   90.00
#
_symmetry.space_group_name_H-M   'P 1'
#
loop_
_entity.id
_entity.type
_entity.pdbx_description
1 polymer ?
#
loop_
_entity_poly.entity_id
_entity_poly.type
_entity_poly.pdbx_seq_one_letter_code
_entity_poly.pdbx_strand_id
1 'polypeptide(L)'
;MAATAASDVFDGPVLNLINKRLRALRKKQNRILQMEEAISQGKPINKEQEEVLRSKPSVTALIDELEKLRQPLSSAVQEELNLTLSAQTQSLDDQHKKFDEPESKKEQLNYGVVEDLLNLLYFGSLFDVKSQSDFTSTMLTRTHERGCCLTYDYVTDDATDMLGERDLDLISMLGGLLLSRPADSSLSHKNALQRCVDHAKKWLTQSDQPIEHNANVTYGSLRERLNKIISSEYFTTAPEMKVPVEVVAANGAGNYAPFQVPVHASMVPVSVPRQVEGSVPQFQQKDERTANFQGHGTGDDQSDVEEDFQKVFLVA
;
A
#
# COMPACT_ATOMS: atom_id res chain seq x y z
N MET A 1 -29.04 43.35 -3.58
CA MET A 1 -29.38 41.95 -3.23
C MET A 1 -28.17 41.09 -3.58
N ALA A 2 -27.26 40.90 -2.62
CA ALA A 2 -26.02 40.16 -2.79
C ALA A 2 -25.99 39.10 -1.69
N ALA A 3 -26.20 37.84 -2.07
CA ALA A 3 -26.06 36.69 -1.19
C ALA A 3 -25.87 35.42 -2.03
N THR A 4 -24.77 35.30 -2.76
CA THR A 4 -24.35 34.04 -3.41
C THR A 4 -22.82 34.01 -3.56
N ALA A 5 -22.10 34.10 -2.44
CA ALA A 5 -20.65 34.00 -2.44
C ALA A 5 -20.15 33.21 -1.22
N ALA A 6 -20.67 31.99 -1.05
CA ALA A 6 -20.15 31.03 -0.07
C ALA A 6 -20.71 29.61 -0.34
N SER A 7 -20.37 28.99 -1.48
CA SER A 7 -20.58 27.54 -1.64
C SER A 7 -19.56 26.84 -2.55
N ASP A 8 -18.49 27.52 -2.99
CA ASP A 8 -17.56 26.99 -4.00
C ASP A 8 -16.54 25.96 -3.46
N VAL A 9 -16.72 25.42 -2.25
CA VAL A 9 -15.76 24.49 -1.63
C VAL A 9 -16.27 23.04 -1.52
N PHE A 10 -17.55 22.77 -1.84
CA PHE A 10 -18.14 21.42 -1.75
C PHE A 10 -18.63 20.81 -3.07
N ASP A 11 -18.50 21.52 -4.19
CA ASP A 11 -18.94 21.01 -5.48
C ASP A 11 -17.96 19.91 -5.94
N GLY A 12 -18.45 18.67 -6.05
CA GLY A 12 -17.64 17.52 -6.50
C GLY A 12 -17.07 17.70 -7.91
N PRO A 13 -16.15 16.82 -8.36
CA PRO A 13 -15.42 17.00 -9.62
C PRO A 13 -16.31 17.24 -10.86
N VAL A 14 -17.47 16.58 -10.91
CA VAL A 14 -18.44 16.71 -12.01
C VAL A 14 -19.09 18.10 -12.02
N LEU A 15 -19.48 18.61 -10.85
CA LEU A 15 -20.15 19.91 -10.72
C LEU A 15 -19.16 21.05 -11.00
N ASN A 16 -17.90 20.90 -10.63
CA ASN A 16 -16.82 21.81 -11.01
C ASN A 16 -16.60 21.89 -12.52
N LEU A 17 -16.65 20.76 -13.23
CA LEU A 17 -16.57 20.74 -14.69
C LEU A 17 -17.73 21.52 -15.33
N ILE A 18 -18.95 21.30 -14.83
CA ILE A 18 -20.17 22.00 -15.30
C ILE A 18 -20.05 23.51 -15.05
N ASN A 19 -19.67 23.92 -13.83
CA ASN A 19 -19.47 25.33 -13.48
C ASN A 19 -18.41 25.98 -14.38
N LYS A 20 -17.31 25.29 -14.66
CA LYS A 20 -16.26 25.78 -15.58
C LYS A 20 -16.78 25.96 -17.01
N ARG A 21 -17.56 25.00 -17.52
CA ARG A 21 -18.19 25.10 -18.86
C ARG A 21 -19.23 26.23 -18.92
N LEU A 22 -20.09 26.35 -17.91
CA LEU A 22 -21.06 27.45 -17.79
C LEU A 22 -20.37 28.81 -17.81
N ARG A 23 -19.26 28.96 -17.06
CA ARG A 23 -18.49 30.21 -17.06
C ARG A 23 -17.93 30.53 -18.45
N ALA A 24 -17.40 29.56 -19.17
CA ALA A 24 -16.88 29.76 -20.52
C ALA A 24 -18.00 30.13 -21.52
N LEU A 25 -19.14 29.44 -21.45
CA LEU A 25 -20.30 29.72 -22.31
C LEU A 25 -20.90 31.08 -22.03
N ARG A 26 -21.07 31.47 -20.76
CA ARG A 26 -21.55 32.83 -20.38
C ARG A 26 -20.59 33.93 -20.86
N LYS A 27 -19.27 33.69 -20.81
CA LYS A 27 -18.30 34.62 -21.42
C LYS A 27 -18.50 34.75 -22.93
N LYS A 28 -18.73 33.63 -23.63
CA LYS A 28 -19.01 33.64 -25.07
C LYS A 28 -20.33 34.34 -25.39
N GLN A 29 -21.38 34.10 -24.59
CA GLN A 29 -22.68 34.78 -24.70
C GLN A 29 -22.54 36.29 -24.50
N ASN A 30 -21.79 36.74 -23.49
CA ASN A 30 -21.51 38.16 -23.28
C ASN A 30 -20.75 38.79 -24.46
N ARG A 31 -19.78 38.07 -25.05
CA ARG A 31 -19.08 38.52 -26.26
C ARG A 31 -20.04 38.66 -27.45
N ILE A 32 -20.95 37.71 -27.63
CA ILE A 32 -22.01 37.76 -28.65
C ILE A 32 -22.89 39.00 -28.44
N LEU A 33 -23.37 39.25 -27.22
CA LEU A 33 -24.21 40.41 -26.93
C LEU A 33 -23.50 41.75 -27.23
N GLN A 34 -22.22 41.87 -26.85
CA GLN A 34 -21.41 43.06 -27.18
C GLN A 34 -21.24 43.26 -28.69
N MET A 35 -21.11 42.17 -29.44
CA MET A 35 -21.02 42.22 -30.90
C MET A 35 -22.35 42.61 -31.54
N GLU A 36 -23.48 42.12 -31.04
CA GLU A 36 -24.82 42.52 -31.50
C GLU A 36 -25.08 44.01 -31.26
N GLU A 37 -24.66 44.53 -30.11
CA GLU A 37 -24.73 45.97 -29.82
C GLU A 37 -23.86 46.78 -30.78
N ALA A 38 -22.62 46.36 -31.02
CA ALA A 38 -21.72 46.99 -32.00
C ALA A 38 -22.31 47.04 -33.42
N ILE A 39 -23.01 45.98 -33.83
CA ILE A 39 -23.72 45.91 -35.13
C ILE A 39 -24.90 46.87 -35.17
N SER A 40 -25.67 46.94 -34.08
CA SER A 40 -26.78 47.89 -33.97
C SER A 40 -26.32 49.36 -34.08
N GLN A 41 -25.07 49.64 -33.72
CA GLN A 41 -24.40 50.94 -33.89
C GLN A 41 -23.79 51.14 -35.29
N GLY A 42 -23.98 50.19 -36.22
CA GLY A 42 -23.54 50.29 -37.61
C GLY A 42 -22.10 49.85 -37.89
N LYS A 43 -21.43 49.15 -36.95
CA LYS A 43 -20.06 48.66 -37.20
C LYS A 43 -20.07 47.48 -38.18
N PRO A 44 -19.19 47.46 -39.21
CA PRO A 44 -19.08 46.34 -40.13
C PRO A 44 -18.50 45.12 -39.42
N ILE A 45 -18.95 43.92 -39.81
CA ILE A 45 -18.49 42.64 -39.24
C ILE A 45 -17.54 41.90 -40.18
N ASN A 46 -16.60 41.15 -39.62
CA ASN A 46 -15.77 40.22 -40.37
C ASN A 46 -16.36 38.79 -40.35
N LYS A 47 -15.76 37.87 -41.12
CA LYS A 47 -16.23 36.48 -41.27
C LYS A 47 -16.17 35.66 -39.97
N GLU A 48 -15.16 35.89 -39.14
CA GLU A 48 -15.01 35.23 -37.83
C GLU A 48 -16.11 35.68 -36.85
N GLN A 49 -16.44 36.98 -36.88
CA GLN A 49 -17.49 37.57 -36.08
C GLN A 49 -18.87 37.02 -36.47
N GLU A 50 -19.11 36.84 -37.77
CA GLU A 50 -20.34 36.22 -38.26
C GLU A 50 -20.51 34.78 -37.75
N GLU A 51 -19.42 34.00 -37.73
CA GLU A 51 -19.44 32.62 -37.19
C GLU A 51 -19.73 32.60 -35.68
N VAL A 52 -19.13 33.53 -34.92
CA VAL A 52 -19.40 33.68 -33.49
C VAL A 52 -20.88 34.00 -33.24
N LEU A 53 -21.48 34.89 -34.03
CA LEU A 53 -22.91 35.23 -33.95
C LEU A 53 -23.80 34.05 -34.35
N ARG A 54 -23.42 33.31 -35.40
CA ARG A 54 -24.14 32.08 -35.82
C ARG A 54 -24.20 31.04 -34.71
N SER A 55 -23.21 31.01 -33.81
CA SER A 55 -23.19 30.10 -32.67
C SER A 55 -24.13 30.48 -31.51
N LYS A 56 -24.79 31.65 -31.55
CA LYS A 56 -25.68 32.15 -30.47
C LYS A 56 -26.77 31.16 -30.04
N PRO A 57 -27.57 30.56 -30.94
CA PRO A 57 -28.63 29.64 -30.53
C PRO A 57 -28.08 28.42 -29.79
N SER A 58 -26.96 27.87 -30.26
CA SER A 58 -26.28 26.74 -29.62
C SER A 58 -25.70 27.11 -28.25
N VAL A 59 -25.06 28.28 -28.12
CA VAL A 59 -24.52 28.74 -26.83
C VAL A 59 -25.62 28.93 -25.80
N THR A 60 -26.76 29.52 -26.19
CA THR A 60 -27.92 29.70 -25.31
C THR A 60 -28.52 28.35 -24.90
N ALA A 61 -28.76 27.45 -25.84
CA ALA A 61 -29.28 26.11 -25.54
C ALA A 61 -28.36 25.33 -24.59
N LEU A 62 -27.04 25.37 -24.81
CA LEU A 62 -26.07 24.70 -23.94
C LEU A 62 -26.01 25.29 -22.52
N ILE A 63 -26.22 26.60 -22.36
CA ILE A 63 -26.31 27.22 -21.04
C ILE A 63 -27.56 26.69 -20.32
N ASP A 64 -28.72 26.73 -20.96
CA ASP A 64 -29.98 26.28 -20.37
C ASP A 64 -29.94 24.79 -19.99
N GLU A 65 -29.37 23.94 -20.84
CA GLU A 65 -29.20 22.51 -20.57
C GLU A 65 -28.29 22.27 -19.35
N LEU A 66 -27.12 22.91 -19.30
CA LEU A 66 -26.18 22.74 -18.20
C LEU A 66 -26.72 23.31 -16.88
N GLU A 67 -27.51 24.38 -16.92
CA GLU A 67 -28.21 24.91 -15.74
C GLU A 67 -29.28 23.94 -15.22
N LYS A 68 -30.05 23.32 -16.13
CA LYS A 68 -31.05 22.30 -15.78
C LYS A 68 -30.44 21.04 -15.21
N LEU A 69 -29.26 20.63 -15.67
CA LEU A 69 -28.56 19.43 -15.18
C LEU A 69 -27.89 19.64 -13.81
N ARG A 70 -27.65 20.90 -13.40
CA ARG A 70 -26.92 21.21 -12.16
C ARG A 70 -27.61 20.66 -10.91
N GLN A 71 -28.91 20.91 -10.77
CA GLN A 71 -29.68 20.50 -9.59
C GLN A 71 -29.90 18.98 -9.51
N PRO A 72 -30.33 18.29 -10.58
CA PRO A 72 -30.48 16.82 -10.57
C PRO A 72 -29.19 16.09 -10.19
N LEU A 73 -28.04 16.54 -10.70
CA LEU A 73 -26.75 15.92 -10.36
C LEU A 73 -26.35 16.16 -8.90
N SER A 74 -26.61 17.36 -8.37
CA SER A 74 -26.38 17.66 -6.96
C SER A 74 -27.28 16.82 -6.03
N SER A 75 -28.56 16.68 -6.39
CA SER A 75 -29.52 15.86 -5.64
C SER A 75 -29.11 14.39 -5.64
N ALA A 76 -28.78 13.84 -6.81
CA ALA A 76 -28.37 12.44 -6.95
C ALA A 76 -27.12 12.12 -6.09
N VAL A 77 -26.12 13.00 -6.09
CA VAL A 77 -24.92 12.83 -5.24
C VAL A 77 -25.28 12.89 -3.75
N GLN A 78 -26.16 13.81 -3.35
CA GLN A 78 -26.60 13.92 -1.96
C GLN A 78 -27.43 12.70 -1.53
N GLU A 79 -28.27 12.16 -2.42
CA GLU A 79 -29.02 10.93 -2.19
C GLU A 79 -28.10 9.72 -2.02
N GLU A 80 -27.08 9.55 -2.87
CA GLU A 80 -26.08 8.48 -2.72
C GLU A 80 -25.28 8.59 -1.43
N LEU A 81 -24.90 9.81 -1.03
CA LEU A 81 -24.24 10.06 0.26
C LEU A 81 -25.17 9.74 1.44
N ASN A 82 -26.43 10.16 1.38
CA ASN A 82 -27.42 9.89 2.42
C ASN A 82 -27.72 8.39 2.53
N LEU A 83 -27.81 7.67 1.40
CA LEU A 83 -27.97 6.21 1.40
C LEU A 83 -26.77 5.50 2.01
N THR A 84 -25.56 5.97 1.71
CA THR A 84 -24.32 5.44 2.31
C THR A 84 -24.27 5.69 3.82
N LEU A 85 -24.61 6.89 4.26
CA LEU A 85 -24.70 7.25 5.68
C LEU A 85 -25.80 6.46 6.39
N SER A 86 -26.96 6.29 5.75
CA SER A 86 -28.08 5.51 6.30
C SER A 86 -27.76 4.01 6.40
N ALA A 87 -27.03 3.46 5.43
CA ALA A 87 -26.54 2.07 5.51
C ALA A 87 -25.48 1.90 6.61
N GLN A 88 -24.65 2.92 6.84
CA GLN A 88 -23.71 2.94 7.98
C GLN A 88 -24.44 3.05 9.32
N THR A 89 -25.47 3.89 9.45
CA THR A 89 -26.23 4.01 10.70
C THR A 89 -27.13 2.81 10.95
N GLN A 90 -27.73 2.18 9.93
CA GLN A 90 -28.46 0.92 10.10
C GLN A 90 -27.54 -0.22 10.57
N SER A 91 -26.27 -0.25 10.13
CA SER A 91 -25.27 -1.17 10.68
C SER A 91 -24.86 -0.87 12.13
N LEU A 92 -25.13 0.35 12.64
CA LEU A 92 -24.83 0.77 14.01
C LEU A 92 -26.07 0.68 14.93
N ASP A 93 -27.28 0.78 14.38
CA ASP A 93 -28.55 0.66 15.12
C ASP A 93 -28.89 -0.81 15.47
N ASP A 94 -28.42 -1.78 14.67
CA ASP A 94 -28.41 -3.20 15.08
C ASP A 94 -27.42 -3.47 16.24
N GLN A 95 -26.54 -2.51 16.56
CA GLN A 95 -25.64 -2.56 17.72
C GLN A 95 -26.08 -1.66 18.89
N HIS A 96 -27.16 -0.87 18.76
CA HIS A 96 -27.64 0.05 19.82
C HIS A 96 -28.81 -0.48 20.66
N LYS A 97 -29.11 -1.78 20.57
CA LYS A 97 -29.85 -2.52 21.61
C LYS A 97 -28.95 -3.51 22.35
N LYS A 98 -27.82 -3.04 22.91
CA LYS A 98 -27.21 -3.70 24.06
C LYS A 98 -26.71 -2.65 25.06
N PHE A 99 -27.44 -2.64 26.17
CA PHE A 99 -27.19 -2.04 27.47
C PHE A 99 -25.70 -1.90 27.84
N ASP A 100 -25.42 -0.79 28.55
CA ASP A 100 -24.22 -0.49 29.34
C ASP A 100 -23.34 -1.71 29.68
N GLU A 101 -22.21 -1.84 28.98
CA GLU A 101 -21.09 -2.69 29.43
C GLU A 101 -19.85 -1.82 29.68
N PRO A 102 -19.06 -2.15 30.73
CA PRO A 102 -18.01 -1.30 31.25
C PRO A 102 -16.90 -1.09 30.21
N GLU A 103 -16.49 0.17 30.06
CA GLU A 103 -15.48 0.69 29.13
C GLU A 103 -14.19 -0.17 29.07
N SER A 104 -13.81 -0.76 30.21
CA SER A 104 -12.68 -1.69 30.36
C SER A 104 -12.77 -2.97 29.52
N LYS A 105 -13.97 -3.49 29.24
CA LYS A 105 -14.14 -4.67 28.38
C LYS A 105 -14.00 -4.34 26.90
N LYS A 106 -14.44 -3.15 26.46
CA LYS A 106 -14.31 -2.71 25.06
C LYS A 106 -12.85 -2.50 24.67
N GLU A 107 -12.05 -1.95 25.59
CA GLU A 107 -10.60 -1.82 25.38
C GLU A 107 -9.92 -3.19 25.29
N GLN A 108 -10.19 -4.12 26.20
CA GLN A 108 -9.62 -5.48 26.14
C GLN A 108 -10.01 -6.23 24.85
N LEU A 109 -11.26 -6.10 24.41
CA LEU A 109 -11.71 -6.67 23.13
C LEU A 109 -10.98 -6.04 21.93
N ASN A 110 -10.74 -4.73 21.95
CA ASN A 110 -9.97 -4.06 20.90
C ASN A 110 -8.50 -4.50 20.88
N TYR A 111 -7.87 -4.66 22.04
CA TYR A 111 -6.49 -5.18 22.11
C TYR A 111 -6.40 -6.60 21.55
N GLY A 112 -7.34 -7.49 21.91
CA GLY A 112 -7.37 -8.86 21.39
C GLY A 112 -7.56 -8.92 19.87
N VAL A 113 -8.37 -8.03 19.29
CA VAL A 113 -8.56 -7.93 17.83
C VAL A 113 -7.28 -7.48 17.13
N VAL A 114 -6.58 -6.49 17.69
CA VAL A 114 -5.31 -6.02 17.12
C VAL A 114 -4.23 -7.09 17.22
N GLU A 115 -4.12 -7.76 18.36
CA GLU A 115 -3.18 -8.87 18.56
C GLU A 115 -3.44 -10.03 17.58
N ASP A 116 -4.70 -10.43 17.40
CA ASP A 116 -5.10 -11.50 16.48
C ASP A 116 -4.72 -11.18 15.02
N LEU A 117 -4.98 -9.94 14.57
CA LEU A 117 -4.55 -9.51 13.23
C LEU A 117 -3.03 -9.44 13.13
N LEU A 118 -2.34 -8.93 14.14
CA LEU A 118 -0.88 -8.84 14.14
C LEU A 118 -0.23 -10.22 14.13
N ASN A 119 -0.79 -11.21 14.83
CA ASN A 119 -0.32 -12.59 14.79
C ASN A 119 -0.39 -13.14 13.36
N LEU A 120 -1.54 -12.99 12.69
CA LEU A 120 -1.69 -13.41 11.29
C LEU A 120 -0.67 -12.71 10.36
N LEU A 121 -0.48 -11.40 10.53
CA LEU A 121 0.46 -10.64 9.70
C LEU A 121 1.92 -11.02 9.96
N TYR A 122 2.28 -11.25 11.22
CA TYR A 122 3.61 -11.65 11.65
C TYR A 122 3.97 -13.01 11.04
N PHE A 123 3.15 -14.03 11.27
CA PHE A 123 3.38 -15.37 10.73
C PHE A 123 3.22 -15.42 9.22
N GLY A 124 2.27 -14.67 8.65
CA GLY A 124 2.10 -14.58 7.19
C GLY A 124 3.34 -14.06 6.50
N SER A 125 3.99 -13.05 7.09
CA SER A 125 5.26 -12.50 6.59
C SER A 125 6.46 -13.42 6.86
N LEU A 126 6.47 -14.08 8.03
CA LEU A 126 7.53 -15.02 8.42
C LEU A 126 7.58 -16.23 7.48
N PHE A 127 6.42 -16.72 7.04
CA PHE A 127 6.29 -17.88 6.17
C PHE A 127 6.28 -17.56 4.67
N ASP A 128 6.35 -16.29 4.27
CA ASP A 128 6.37 -15.89 2.86
C ASP A 128 7.73 -16.12 2.20
N VAL A 129 7.82 -17.19 1.42
CA VAL A 129 9.02 -17.59 0.66
C VAL A 129 8.97 -17.09 -0.79
N LYS A 130 7.92 -16.37 -1.24
CA LYS A 130 7.78 -16.03 -2.67
C LYS A 130 8.66 -14.83 -3.11
N SER A 131 9.56 -15.14 -4.04
CA SER A 131 10.14 -14.32 -5.14
C SER A 131 10.99 -13.04 -4.84
N GLN A 132 12.29 -13.30 -4.66
CA GLN A 132 13.47 -12.69 -5.34
C GLN A 132 14.01 -11.27 -5.03
N SER A 133 13.38 -10.39 -4.23
CA SER A 133 14.00 -9.07 -3.97
C SER A 133 14.75 -8.90 -2.65
N ASP A 134 14.71 -9.86 -1.73
CA ASP A 134 15.40 -9.74 -0.44
C ASP A 134 16.46 -10.83 -0.29
N PHE A 135 17.72 -10.39 -0.43
CA PHE A 135 18.99 -11.00 0.01
C PHE A 135 18.87 -12.42 0.59
N THR A 136 19.56 -13.39 -0.02
CA THR A 136 19.58 -14.84 0.29
C THR A 136 19.47 -15.21 1.79
N SER A 137 20.03 -14.39 2.69
CA SER A 137 19.90 -14.57 4.15
C SER A 137 18.45 -14.53 4.67
N THR A 138 17.61 -13.62 4.16
CA THR A 138 16.20 -13.49 4.59
C THR A 138 15.41 -14.72 4.15
N MET A 139 15.61 -15.18 2.92
CA MET A 139 14.97 -16.40 2.41
C MET A 139 15.45 -17.66 3.16
N LEU A 140 16.75 -17.78 3.44
CA LEU A 140 17.31 -18.89 4.22
C LEU A 140 16.72 -18.91 5.63
N THR A 141 16.59 -17.74 6.26
CA THR A 141 15.94 -17.58 7.57
C THR A 141 14.48 -18.02 7.52
N ARG A 142 13.67 -17.53 6.56
CA ARG A 142 12.26 -17.94 6.44
C ARG A 142 12.08 -19.43 6.14
N THR A 143 12.97 -20.01 5.33
CA THR A 143 12.96 -21.45 5.03
C THR A 143 13.26 -22.27 6.29
N HIS A 144 14.25 -21.83 7.07
CA HIS A 144 14.58 -22.44 8.37
C HIS A 144 13.40 -22.32 9.34
N GLU A 145 12.77 -21.15 9.46
CA GLU A 145 11.61 -20.92 10.33
C GLU A 145 10.43 -21.84 9.98
N ARG A 146 10.12 -22.01 8.69
CA ARG A 146 9.10 -22.97 8.24
C ARG A 146 9.45 -24.39 8.65
N GLY A 147 10.69 -24.80 8.44
CA GLY A 147 11.18 -26.13 8.84
C GLY A 147 11.04 -26.34 10.34
N CYS A 148 11.49 -25.37 11.15
CA CYS A 148 11.35 -25.40 12.60
C CYS A 148 9.89 -25.53 13.03
N CYS A 149 9.00 -24.67 12.53
CA CYS A 149 7.58 -24.69 12.87
C CYS A 149 6.96 -26.09 12.68
N LEU A 150 7.24 -26.72 11.53
CA LEU A 150 6.75 -28.08 11.25
C LEU A 150 7.38 -29.12 12.19
N THR A 151 8.69 -29.05 12.46
CA THR A 151 9.38 -30.02 13.34
C THR A 151 8.85 -30.05 14.77
N TYR A 152 8.42 -28.90 15.32
CA TYR A 152 7.82 -28.84 16.65
C TYR A 152 6.43 -29.49 16.71
N ASP A 153 5.71 -29.55 15.60
CA ASP A 153 4.39 -30.18 15.55
C ASP A 153 4.45 -31.72 15.64
N TYR A 154 5.53 -32.33 15.12
CA TYR A 154 5.77 -33.79 15.16
C TYR A 154 5.97 -34.37 16.58
N VAL A 155 6.11 -33.52 17.61
CA VAL A 155 6.28 -33.95 19.00
C VAL A 155 4.93 -34.27 19.67
N THR A 156 3.81 -34.03 18.99
CA THR A 156 2.45 -34.24 19.52
C THR A 156 1.86 -35.59 19.09
N ASP A 157 1.12 -36.27 19.98
CA ASP A 157 0.63 -37.65 19.80
C ASP A 157 -0.50 -37.83 18.75
N ASP A 158 -0.98 -36.76 18.11
CA ASP A 158 -2.07 -36.82 17.11
C ASP A 158 -1.55 -36.67 15.68
N ALA A 159 -1.13 -37.79 15.09
CA ALA A 159 -0.62 -37.85 13.72
C ALA A 159 -1.64 -37.47 12.64
N THR A 160 -2.93 -37.32 12.97
CA THR A 160 -3.99 -37.05 11.98
C THR A 160 -4.24 -35.56 11.73
N ASP A 161 -3.80 -34.68 12.63
CA ASP A 161 -4.02 -33.24 12.56
C ASP A 161 -2.73 -32.43 12.47
N MET A 162 -1.69 -32.98 11.83
CA MET A 162 -0.39 -32.30 11.74
C MET A 162 -0.40 -31.10 10.80
N LEU A 163 0.36 -30.06 11.16
CA LEU A 163 0.64 -28.92 10.32
C LEU A 163 1.43 -29.36 9.08
N GLY A 164 0.97 -28.91 7.92
CA GLY A 164 1.66 -29.13 6.65
C GLY A 164 2.22 -27.84 6.07
N GLU A 165 3.12 -27.97 5.09
CA GLU A 165 3.63 -26.82 4.32
C GLU A 165 2.50 -26.00 3.69
N ARG A 166 1.42 -26.68 3.27
CA ARG A 166 0.25 -26.04 2.68
C ARG A 166 -0.44 -25.10 3.67
N ASP A 167 -0.45 -25.40 4.97
CA ASP A 167 -1.04 -24.52 5.97
C ASP A 167 -0.22 -23.23 6.11
N LEU A 168 1.12 -23.36 6.09
CA LEU A 168 2.02 -22.21 6.14
C LEU A 168 1.91 -21.34 4.88
N ASP A 169 1.76 -21.96 3.71
CA ASP A 169 1.53 -21.26 2.45
C ASP A 169 0.20 -20.50 2.46
N LEU A 170 -0.85 -21.09 3.03
CA LEU A 170 -2.16 -20.45 3.15
C LEU A 170 -2.14 -19.31 4.18
N ILE A 171 -1.41 -19.45 5.29
CA ILE A 171 -1.18 -18.37 6.26
C ILE A 171 -0.46 -17.21 5.59
N SER A 172 0.60 -17.49 4.84
CA SER A 172 1.36 -16.49 4.07
C SER A 172 0.49 -15.80 3.02
N MET A 173 -0.25 -16.58 2.23
CA MET A 173 -1.17 -16.07 1.22
C MET A 173 -2.24 -15.16 1.83
N LEU A 174 -2.87 -15.58 2.93
CA LEU A 174 -3.87 -14.77 3.61
C LEU A 174 -3.26 -13.48 4.16
N GLY A 175 -2.08 -13.54 4.79
CA GLY A 175 -1.34 -12.35 5.20
C GLY A 175 -1.10 -11.38 4.04
N GLY A 176 -0.75 -11.90 2.86
CA GLY A 176 -0.65 -11.12 1.62
C GLY A 176 -1.97 -10.45 1.22
N LEU A 177 -3.10 -11.15 1.29
CA LEU A 177 -4.43 -10.61 0.98
C LEU A 177 -4.86 -9.48 1.93
N LEU A 178 -4.38 -9.47 3.18
CA LEU A 178 -4.64 -8.38 4.13
C LEU A 178 -3.84 -7.11 3.84
N LEU A 179 -2.71 -7.21 3.14
CA LEU A 179 -1.78 -6.09 2.95
C LEU A 179 -1.67 -5.60 1.50
N SER A 180 -2.03 -6.44 0.53
CA SER A 180 -1.67 -6.23 -0.87
C SER A 180 -2.88 -6.07 -1.78
N ARG A 181 -2.73 -5.21 -2.77
CA ARG A 181 -3.62 -5.17 -3.93
C ARG A 181 -3.32 -6.39 -4.81
N PRO A 182 -4.32 -7.16 -5.27
CA PRO A 182 -4.08 -8.29 -6.17
C PRO A 182 -3.40 -7.81 -7.46
N ALA A 183 -2.29 -8.50 -7.82
CA ALA A 183 -1.33 -8.07 -8.84
C ALA A 183 -1.95 -7.81 -10.23
N ASP A 184 -3.03 -8.53 -10.57
CA ASP A 184 -3.69 -8.46 -11.89
C ASP A 184 -5.05 -7.76 -11.85
N SER A 185 -5.33 -6.99 -10.80
CA SER A 185 -6.63 -6.35 -10.62
C SER A 185 -6.66 -4.90 -11.14
N SER A 186 -7.68 -4.55 -11.93
CA SER A 186 -8.00 -3.17 -12.31
C SER A 186 -8.63 -2.34 -11.17
N LEU A 187 -8.59 -2.84 -9.94
CA LEU A 187 -9.21 -2.22 -8.78
C LEU A 187 -8.51 -0.92 -8.39
N SER A 188 -9.27 0.10 -8.01
CA SER A 188 -8.70 1.27 -7.34
C SER A 188 -8.10 0.88 -5.98
N HIS A 189 -7.18 1.68 -5.44
CA HIS A 189 -6.66 1.48 -4.08
C HIS A 189 -7.76 1.43 -3.02
N LYS A 190 -8.82 2.24 -3.19
CA LYS A 190 -10.00 2.22 -2.31
C LYS A 190 -10.67 0.84 -2.30
N ASN A 191 -10.89 0.27 -3.48
CA ASN A 191 -11.56 -1.03 -3.60
C ASN A 191 -10.65 -2.19 -3.18
N ALA A 192 -9.34 -2.10 -3.44
CA ALA A 192 -8.37 -3.07 -2.95
C ALA A 192 -8.33 -3.09 -1.42
N LEU A 193 -8.24 -1.91 -0.78
CA LEU A 193 -8.26 -1.80 0.67
C LEU A 193 -9.57 -2.32 1.27
N GLN A 194 -10.71 -2.06 0.61
CA GLN A 194 -11.98 -2.63 1.05
C GLN A 194 -11.93 -4.17 1.08
N ARG A 195 -11.33 -4.81 0.07
CA ARG A 195 -11.15 -6.27 0.08
C ARG A 195 -10.23 -6.74 1.20
N CYS A 196 -9.13 -6.03 1.45
CA CYS A 196 -8.24 -6.33 2.59
C CYS A 196 -9.01 -6.29 3.93
N VAL A 197 -9.87 -5.27 4.11
CA VAL A 197 -10.75 -5.15 5.28
C VAL A 197 -11.75 -6.30 5.34
N ASP A 198 -12.31 -6.71 4.20
CA ASP A 198 -13.26 -7.83 4.16
C ASP A 198 -12.59 -9.16 4.56
N HIS A 199 -11.34 -9.41 4.14
CA HIS A 199 -10.55 -10.55 4.60
C HIS A 199 -10.28 -10.49 6.11
N ALA A 200 -9.88 -9.33 6.63
CA ALA A 200 -9.66 -9.13 8.07
C ALA A 200 -10.93 -9.40 8.89
N LYS A 201 -12.10 -8.93 8.42
CA LYS A 201 -13.39 -9.22 9.07
C LYS A 201 -13.69 -10.72 9.10
N LYS A 202 -13.54 -11.42 7.97
CA LYS A 202 -13.80 -12.86 7.88
C LYS A 202 -12.86 -13.68 8.76
N TRP A 203 -11.61 -13.24 8.89
CA TRP A 203 -10.64 -13.82 9.83
C TRP A 203 -11.12 -13.67 11.28
N LEU A 204 -11.45 -12.44 11.69
CA LEU A 204 -11.88 -12.11 13.04
C LEU A 204 -13.17 -12.83 13.43
N THR A 205 -14.10 -13.01 12.49
CA THR A 205 -15.35 -13.74 12.74
C THR A 205 -15.24 -15.25 12.55
N GLN A 206 -14.04 -15.81 12.36
CA GLN A 206 -13.81 -17.24 12.13
C GLN A 206 -14.71 -17.82 11.03
N SER A 207 -14.82 -17.11 9.90
CA SER A 207 -15.82 -17.42 8.88
C SER A 207 -15.60 -18.79 8.22
N ASP A 208 -16.68 -19.55 8.04
CA ASP A 208 -16.73 -20.78 7.24
C ASP A 208 -16.69 -20.53 5.72
N GLN A 209 -16.59 -19.27 5.29
CA GLN A 209 -16.40 -18.99 3.87
C GLN A 209 -15.01 -19.46 3.41
N PRO A 210 -14.88 -19.98 2.18
CA PRO A 210 -13.59 -20.33 1.64
C PRO A 210 -12.75 -19.07 1.40
N ILE A 211 -11.42 -19.17 1.59
CA ILE A 211 -10.49 -18.04 1.43
C ILE A 211 -10.42 -17.60 -0.04
N GLU A 212 -10.36 -18.57 -0.95
CA GLU A 212 -10.47 -18.38 -2.39
C GLU A 212 -11.66 -19.18 -2.94
N HIS A 213 -12.18 -18.80 -4.11
CA HIS A 213 -13.37 -19.42 -4.69
C HIS A 213 -13.21 -20.92 -4.99
N ASN A 214 -11.97 -21.41 -5.14
CA ASN A 214 -11.65 -22.81 -5.44
C ASN A 214 -10.95 -23.53 -4.28
N ALA A 215 -10.78 -22.88 -3.13
CA ALA A 215 -10.08 -23.47 -2.00
C ALA A 215 -11.05 -24.25 -1.11
N ASN A 216 -10.67 -25.47 -0.71
CA ASN A 216 -11.39 -26.26 0.30
C ASN A 216 -11.10 -25.80 1.74
N VAL A 217 -10.47 -24.63 1.92
CA VAL A 217 -10.03 -24.13 3.23
C VAL A 217 -10.77 -22.84 3.56
N THR A 218 -11.35 -22.80 4.75
CA THR A 218 -12.11 -21.67 5.28
C THR A 218 -11.25 -20.78 6.18
N TYR A 219 -11.69 -19.55 6.45
CA TYR A 219 -10.99 -18.68 7.40
C TYR A 219 -10.91 -19.29 8.79
N GLY A 220 -12.00 -19.91 9.26
CA GLY A 220 -12.05 -20.61 10.55
C GLY A 220 -11.01 -21.73 10.63
N SER A 221 -11.00 -22.64 9.65
CA SER A 221 -10.06 -23.77 9.65
C SER A 221 -8.60 -23.33 9.56
N LEU A 222 -8.27 -22.29 8.78
CA LEU A 222 -6.90 -21.76 8.74
C LEU A 222 -6.51 -21.07 10.05
N ARG A 223 -7.47 -20.41 10.72
CA ARG A 223 -7.23 -19.79 12.01
C ARG A 223 -6.96 -20.81 13.11
N GLU A 224 -7.60 -21.97 13.07
CA GLU A 224 -7.26 -23.09 13.96
C GLU A 224 -5.81 -23.55 13.76
N ARG A 225 -5.35 -23.64 12.51
CA ARG A 225 -3.93 -23.94 12.20
C ARG A 225 -2.99 -22.90 12.81
N LEU A 226 -3.29 -21.60 12.68
CA LEU A 226 -2.46 -20.56 13.28
C LEU A 226 -2.49 -20.61 14.82
N ASN A 227 -3.65 -20.86 15.42
CA ASN A 227 -3.77 -21.02 16.87
C ASN A 227 -2.96 -22.22 17.38
N LYS A 228 -2.88 -23.29 16.60
CA LYS A 228 -2.00 -24.43 16.89
C LYS A 228 -0.53 -24.00 16.95
N ILE A 229 -0.07 -23.20 15.99
CA ILE A 229 1.30 -22.62 15.97
C ILE A 229 1.54 -21.76 17.22
N ILE A 230 0.62 -20.85 17.54
CA ILE A 230 0.74 -19.94 18.69
C ILE A 230 0.74 -20.71 20.02
N SER A 231 0.02 -21.84 20.08
CA SER A 231 -0.05 -22.69 21.28
C SER A 231 1.12 -23.68 21.39
N SER A 232 1.96 -23.79 20.36
CA SER A 232 3.08 -24.73 20.32
C SER A 232 4.34 -24.16 20.98
N GLU A 233 5.25 -25.04 21.39
CA GLU A 233 6.55 -24.62 21.94
C GLU A 233 7.40 -23.84 20.93
N TYR A 234 7.13 -23.97 19.62
CA TYR A 234 7.78 -23.17 18.59
C TYR A 234 7.57 -21.67 18.83
N PHE A 235 6.40 -21.24 19.30
CA PHE A 235 6.11 -19.83 19.54
C PHE A 235 6.94 -19.21 20.68
N THR A 236 7.25 -20.01 21.71
CA THR A 236 7.94 -19.53 22.92
C THR A 236 9.44 -19.82 22.93
N THR A 237 9.91 -20.73 22.07
CA THR A 237 11.32 -21.13 22.03
C THR A 237 12.15 -20.12 21.25
N ALA A 238 13.26 -19.67 21.82
CA ALA A 238 14.21 -18.81 21.11
C ALA A 238 14.91 -19.60 19.99
N PRO A 239 14.92 -19.11 18.73
CA PRO A 239 15.56 -19.82 17.63
C PRO A 239 17.08 -19.92 17.82
N GLU A 240 17.64 -21.13 17.79
CA GLU A 240 19.09 -21.33 17.65
C GLU A 240 19.47 -21.32 16.16
N MET A 241 19.89 -20.18 15.63
CA MET A 241 20.49 -20.14 14.29
C MET A 241 21.88 -20.78 14.31
N LYS A 242 21.94 -22.09 14.04
CA LYS A 242 23.21 -22.75 13.72
C LYS A 242 23.55 -22.42 12.27
N VAL A 243 24.61 -21.63 12.06
CA VAL A 243 25.11 -21.31 10.73
C VAL A 243 25.43 -22.62 10.00
N PRO A 244 24.82 -22.89 8.83
CA PRO A 244 25.11 -24.11 8.10
C PRO A 244 26.60 -24.16 7.73
N VAL A 245 27.25 -25.28 8.07
CA VAL A 245 28.69 -25.51 7.88
C VAL A 245 29.10 -25.35 6.40
N GLU A 246 28.19 -25.54 5.45
CA GLU A 246 28.43 -25.35 4.01
C GLU A 246 28.64 -23.88 3.60
N VAL A 247 28.05 -22.92 4.31
CA VAL A 247 28.23 -21.47 4.01
C VAL A 247 29.58 -20.96 4.55
N VAL A 248 30.13 -21.63 5.57
CA VAL A 248 31.48 -21.35 6.10
C VAL A 248 32.56 -21.74 5.08
N ALA A 249 32.32 -22.77 4.27
CA ALA A 249 33.24 -23.18 3.20
C ALA A 249 33.22 -22.22 1.99
N ALA A 250 32.07 -21.60 1.69
CA ALA A 250 31.94 -20.66 0.58
C ALA A 250 32.38 -19.22 0.93
N ASN A 251 32.31 -18.83 2.20
CA ASN A 251 32.64 -17.46 2.66
C ASN A 251 34.06 -17.30 3.22
N GLY A 252 34.98 -18.22 2.91
CA GLY A 252 36.38 -18.23 3.39
C GLY A 252 37.26 -17.03 3.01
N ALA A 253 36.70 -15.88 2.62
CA ALA A 253 37.43 -14.65 2.33
C ALA A 253 36.83 -13.37 2.98
N GLY A 254 35.81 -13.48 3.84
CA GLY A 254 35.18 -12.31 4.47
C GLY A 254 35.22 -12.36 5.99
N ASN A 255 36.13 -11.59 6.59
CA ASN A 255 36.22 -11.37 8.04
C ASN A 255 34.92 -10.76 8.60
N TYR A 256 34.02 -11.59 9.14
CA TYR A 256 33.05 -11.17 10.15
C TYR A 256 32.93 -12.25 11.21
N ALA A 257 33.65 -12.04 12.32
CA ALA A 257 33.53 -12.86 13.51
C ALA A 257 32.21 -12.50 14.25
N PRO A 258 31.36 -13.48 14.60
CA PRO A 258 30.22 -13.21 15.46
C PRO A 258 30.71 -13.04 16.91
N PHE A 259 30.26 -11.96 17.54
CA PHE A 259 30.56 -11.60 18.92
C PHE A 259 29.94 -12.66 19.86
N GLN A 260 30.72 -13.63 20.30
CA GLN A 260 30.34 -14.51 21.41
C GLN A 260 30.88 -13.90 22.70
N VAL A 261 29.97 -13.51 23.59
CA VAL A 261 30.29 -13.17 24.98
C VAL A 261 30.12 -14.44 25.81
N PRO A 262 31.18 -15.07 26.33
CA PRO A 262 31.02 -16.22 27.20
C PRO A 262 30.73 -15.73 28.63
N VAL A 263 29.51 -15.96 29.11
CA VAL A 263 29.23 -15.96 30.54
C VAL A 263 29.32 -17.41 31.00
N HIS A 264 30.42 -17.77 31.67
CA HIS A 264 30.38 -18.85 32.65
C HIS A 264 31.27 -18.52 33.84
N ALA A 265 30.60 -18.37 34.99
CA ALA A 265 31.20 -18.31 36.30
C ALA A 265 31.81 -19.67 36.67
N SER A 266 32.94 -19.61 37.39
CA SER A 266 33.26 -20.40 38.60
C SER A 266 34.62 -21.12 38.60
N MET A 267 35.41 -20.74 39.62
CA MET A 267 36.51 -21.44 40.31
C MET A 267 37.96 -21.34 39.77
N VAL A 268 38.71 -20.44 40.42
CA VAL A 268 40.19 -20.30 40.55
C VAL A 268 40.81 -21.47 41.36
N PRO A 269 42.15 -21.59 41.59
CA PRO A 269 43.32 -20.89 41.00
C PRO A 269 44.53 -21.81 40.68
N VAL A 270 45.67 -21.27 40.19
CA VAL A 270 47.01 -21.32 40.86
C VAL A 270 48.22 -21.09 39.90
N SER A 271 49.02 -20.09 40.29
CA SER A 271 50.47 -19.80 40.11
C SER A 271 51.11 -19.30 38.79
N VAL A 272 51.86 -18.20 39.01
CA VAL A 272 52.73 -17.30 38.21
C VAL A 272 54.22 -17.78 38.37
N PRO A 273 55.33 -17.24 37.77
CA PRO A 273 55.57 -16.19 36.73
C PRO A 273 56.59 -16.56 35.61
N ARG A 274 56.74 -15.71 34.57
CA ARG A 274 58.06 -15.12 34.21
C ARG A 274 57.96 -13.89 33.28
N GLN A 275 58.68 -12.83 33.63
CA GLN A 275 58.81 -11.53 32.95
C GLN A 275 59.71 -11.54 31.70
N VAL A 276 59.59 -10.50 30.86
CA VAL A 276 60.60 -9.44 30.50
C VAL A 276 60.02 -8.66 29.29
N GLU A 277 59.54 -7.41 29.44
CA GLU A 277 60.24 -6.12 29.16
C GLU A 277 60.61 -5.94 27.66
N GLY A 278 60.22 -4.90 26.91
CA GLY A 278 59.50 -3.67 27.23
C GLY A 278 59.25 -2.77 25.99
N SER A 279 58.82 -1.54 26.31
CA SER A 279 58.79 -0.29 25.52
C SER A 279 57.51 0.12 24.76
N VAL A 280 56.99 1.24 25.24
CA VAL A 280 55.91 2.17 24.82
C VAL A 280 56.61 3.44 24.23
N PRO A 281 55.97 4.48 23.63
CA PRO A 281 54.66 4.72 22.99
C PRO A 281 54.79 5.23 21.53
N GLN A 282 53.68 5.61 20.86
CA GLN A 282 53.36 7.03 20.53
C GLN A 282 52.33 7.17 19.40
N PHE A 283 51.17 7.69 19.78
CA PHE A 283 50.16 8.29 18.90
C PHE A 283 50.74 9.55 18.23
N GLN A 284 50.47 9.72 16.93
CA GLN A 284 50.49 11.04 16.31
C GLN A 284 49.40 11.13 15.23
N GLN A 285 48.29 11.77 15.59
CA GLN A 285 47.43 12.47 14.65
C GLN A 285 48.15 13.76 14.22
N LYS A 286 48.13 14.06 12.92
CA LYS A 286 48.34 15.44 12.45
C LYS A 286 47.47 15.68 11.22
N ASP A 287 46.54 16.61 11.39
CA ASP A 287 45.74 17.27 10.36
C ASP A 287 46.62 17.98 9.34
N GLU A 288 46.12 18.09 8.10
CA GLU A 288 46.29 19.31 7.31
C GLU A 288 45.13 19.49 6.30
N ARG A 289 44.31 20.53 6.54
CA ARG A 289 43.42 21.18 5.58
C ARG A 289 44.27 22.01 4.60
N THR A 290 43.98 22.02 3.30
CA THR A 290 43.85 23.28 2.51
C THR A 290 43.12 23.03 1.17
N ALA A 291 42.36 24.06 0.75
CA ALA A 291 41.50 24.16 -0.42
C ALA A 291 42.23 24.63 -1.71
N ASN A 292 41.61 24.40 -2.88
CA ASN A 292 41.42 25.29 -4.06
C ASN A 292 41.06 24.42 -5.29
N PHE A 293 39.94 24.55 -6.02
CA PHE A 293 39.32 25.63 -6.84
C PHE A 293 39.65 25.51 -8.35
N GLN A 294 38.59 25.66 -9.18
CA GLN A 294 38.51 25.88 -10.66
C GLN A 294 38.79 24.70 -11.61
N GLY A 295 38.08 24.49 -12.73
CA GLY A 295 37.01 25.23 -13.44
C GLY A 295 37.04 24.90 -14.95
N HIS A 296 35.87 25.00 -15.62
CA HIS A 296 35.61 24.91 -17.08
C HIS A 296 35.81 23.55 -17.80
N GLY A 297 35.04 23.14 -18.80
CA GLY A 297 33.92 23.76 -19.53
C GLY A 297 33.71 23.06 -20.89
N THR A 298 32.44 23.01 -21.33
CA THR A 298 31.93 23.00 -22.74
C THR A 298 32.25 21.87 -23.72
N GLY A 299 31.20 21.40 -24.40
CA GLY A 299 31.28 20.66 -25.67
C GLY A 299 29.96 20.01 -26.06
N ASP A 300 29.01 20.80 -26.59
CA ASP A 300 27.86 20.33 -27.37
C ASP A 300 28.34 19.66 -28.67
N ASP A 301 27.64 18.62 -29.13
CA ASP A 301 27.45 18.44 -30.58
C ASP A 301 26.10 17.74 -30.86
N GLN A 302 25.26 18.44 -31.62
CA GLN A 302 24.03 17.96 -32.24
C GLN A 302 24.35 17.44 -33.64
N SER A 303 23.65 16.39 -34.09
CA SER A 303 23.18 16.35 -35.48
C SER A 303 22.01 15.38 -35.64
N ASP A 304 20.87 15.98 -36.01
CA ASP A 304 19.73 15.37 -36.70
C ASP A 304 20.09 14.91 -38.12
N VAL A 305 19.19 14.12 -38.71
CA VAL A 305 18.69 14.09 -40.12
C VAL A 305 17.98 12.71 -40.29
N GLU A 306 16.64 12.62 -40.27
CA GLU A 306 15.68 12.77 -41.41
C GLU A 306 16.11 11.93 -42.64
N GLU A 307 15.34 11.17 -43.41
CA GLU A 307 13.94 11.10 -43.85
C GLU A 307 13.81 9.71 -44.53
N ASP A 308 12.74 8.94 -44.32
CA ASP A 308 11.60 8.78 -45.23
C ASP A 308 11.87 7.94 -46.50
N PHE A 309 11.11 6.86 -46.70
CA PHE A 309 10.67 6.35 -48.02
C PHE A 309 9.66 5.19 -47.89
N GLN A 310 8.39 5.53 -48.10
CA GLN A 310 7.29 4.64 -48.50
C GLN A 310 7.63 3.81 -49.77
N LYS A 311 7.23 2.53 -49.82
CA LYS A 311 6.21 2.00 -50.75
C LYS A 311 6.08 0.46 -50.77
N VAL A 312 4.86 -0.01 -50.46
CA VAL A 312 3.95 -0.86 -51.27
C VAL A 312 4.47 -2.21 -51.82
N PHE A 313 3.84 -3.31 -51.37
CA PHE A 313 3.05 -4.32 -52.15
C PHE A 313 2.76 -5.52 -51.20
N LEU A 314 1.53 -5.77 -50.72
CA LEU A 314 0.47 -6.56 -51.36
C LEU A 314 0.96 -7.88 -51.99
N VAL A 315 0.61 -9.01 -51.35
CA VAL A 315 -0.05 -10.22 -51.91
C VAL A 315 0.27 -11.46 -51.06
N ALA A 316 -0.82 -12.04 -50.53
CA ALA A 316 -1.09 -13.44 -50.15
C ALA A 316 -1.69 -13.56 -48.75
#